data_AF-A0A953STQ1-F1
#
_entry.id   AF-A0A953STQ1-F1
#
_cell.length_a   1.000
_cell.length_b   1.000
_cell.length_c   1.000
_cell.angle_alpha   90.00
_cell.angle_beta   90.00
_cell.angle_gamma   90.00
#
_symmetry.space_group_name_H-M   'P 1'
#
loop_
_entity.id
_entity.type
_entity.pdbx_description
1 polymer ?
#
loop_
_entity_poly.entity_id
_entity_poly.type
_entity_poly.pdbx_seq_one_letter_code
_entity_poly.pdbx_strand_id
1 'polypeptide(L)'
;MNELKAKATLNDFQEYVSKLEKERGFENQTVIEKCLLLGEEVGELFKAVRKINNLAVDENSDFTSVEEELADILIFLCSIANRYDINLEEAFREKEKINRDRVWRPLK
;
A
#
# COMPACT_ATOMS: atom_id res chain seq x y z
N MET A 1 17.06 9.55 -7.29
CA MET A 1 16.83 8.81 -6.02
C MET A 1 18.07 8.09 -5.49
N ASN A 2 18.28 8.19 -4.18
CA ASN A 2 19.15 7.26 -3.46
C ASN A 2 18.40 5.95 -3.22
N GLU A 3 19.10 4.83 -3.25
CA GLU A 3 18.54 3.53 -2.88
C GLU A 3 18.03 3.55 -1.43
N LEU A 4 16.97 2.79 -1.17
CA LEU A 4 16.52 2.51 0.19
C LEU A 4 17.65 1.85 0.98
N LYS A 5 17.83 2.27 2.23
CA LYS A 5 18.83 1.65 3.11
C LYS A 5 18.50 0.18 3.36
N ALA A 6 19.53 -0.66 3.51
CA ALA A 6 19.37 -2.11 3.71
C ALA A 6 18.49 -2.50 4.93
N LYS A 7 18.34 -1.61 5.91
CA LYS A 7 17.43 -1.76 7.06
C LYS A 7 16.45 -0.59 7.12
N ALA A 8 15.65 -0.44 6.07
CA ALA A 8 14.63 0.59 5.98
C ALA A 8 13.55 0.38 7.06
N THR A 9 13.20 1.46 7.76
CA THR A 9 12.03 1.59 8.61
C THR A 9 10.85 2.07 7.77
N LEU A 10 9.63 2.01 8.30
CA LEU A 10 8.45 2.48 7.56
C LEU A 10 8.53 3.99 7.28
N ASN A 11 9.17 4.76 8.16
CA ASN A 11 9.46 6.17 7.92
C ASN A 11 10.39 6.38 6.72
N ASP A 12 11.37 5.51 6.49
CA ASP A 12 12.25 5.62 5.32
C ASP A 12 11.48 5.35 4.02
N PHE A 13 10.51 4.44 4.04
CA PHE A 13 9.61 4.22 2.90
C PHE A 13 8.73 5.45 2.67
N GLN A 14 8.16 6.06 3.73
CA GLN A 14 7.41 7.30 3.62
C GLN A 14 8.24 8.44 3.01
N GLU A 15 9.47 8.63 3.48
CA GLU A 15 10.40 9.62 2.92
C GLU A 15 10.77 9.32 1.46
N TYR A 16 11.03 8.05 1.14
CA TYR A 16 11.33 7.62 -0.21
C TYR A 16 10.17 7.92 -1.16
N VAL A 17 8.93 7.59 -0.76
CA VAL A 17 7.72 7.89 -1.54
C VAL A 17 7.53 9.40 -1.70
N SER A 18 7.77 10.21 -0.67
CA SER A 18 7.71 11.67 -0.80
C SER A 18 8.68 12.21 -1.86
N LYS A 19 9.91 11.67 -1.92
CA LYS A 19 10.91 12.04 -2.95
C LYS A 19 10.50 11.54 -4.33
N LEU A 20 10.00 10.31 -4.42
CA LEU A 20 9.50 9.70 -5.66
C LEU A 20 8.40 10.55 -6.30
N GLU A 21 7.45 11.03 -5.49
CA GLU A 21 6.34 11.85 -5.99
C GLU A 21 6.80 13.21 -6.52
N LYS A 22 7.78 13.84 -5.85
CA LYS A 22 8.38 15.09 -6.34
C LYS A 22 9.11 14.87 -7.66
N GLU A 23 9.90 13.81 -7.76
CA GLU A 23 10.62 13.47 -9.00
C GLU A 23 9.66 13.15 -10.17
N ARG A 24 8.52 12.52 -9.89
CA ARG A 24 7.50 12.19 -10.90
C ARG A 24 6.48 13.31 -11.17
N GLY A 25 6.55 14.44 -10.47
CA GLY A 25 5.60 15.55 -10.63
C GLY A 25 4.20 15.28 -10.06
N PHE A 26 4.07 14.35 -9.12
CA PHE A 26 2.81 13.93 -8.50
C PHE A 26 2.53 14.61 -7.16
N GLU A 27 3.34 15.60 -6.77
CA GLU A 27 3.19 16.34 -5.52
C GLU A 27 1.83 17.05 -5.39
N ASN A 28 1.26 17.48 -6.52
CA ASN A 28 -0.02 18.22 -6.56
C ASN A 28 -1.26 17.30 -6.61
N GLN A 29 -1.08 15.98 -6.70
CA GLN A 29 -2.20 15.05 -6.63
C GLN A 29 -2.83 15.09 -5.23
N THR A 30 -4.14 15.26 -5.21
CA THR A 30 -4.99 15.31 -4.03
C THR A 30 -5.05 13.96 -3.34
N VAL A 31 -5.42 13.96 -2.06
CA VAL A 31 -5.65 12.72 -1.33
C VAL A 31 -6.76 11.88 -1.99
N ILE A 32 -7.80 12.52 -2.53
CA ILE A 32 -8.90 11.81 -3.21
C ILE A 32 -8.35 11.02 -4.40
N GLU A 33 -7.51 11.64 -5.24
CA GLU A 33 -6.85 10.94 -6.35
C GLU A 33 -5.98 9.77 -5.87
N LYS A 34 -5.23 9.96 -4.76
CA LYS A 34 -4.43 8.87 -4.18
C LYS A 34 -5.28 7.72 -3.64
N CYS A 35 -6.43 8.00 -3.04
CA CYS A 35 -7.37 6.97 -2.60
C CYS A 35 -7.99 6.20 -3.77
N LEU A 36 -8.25 6.88 -4.90
CA LEU A 36 -8.73 6.22 -6.11
C LEU A 36 -7.68 5.27 -6.68
N LEU A 37 -6.43 5.73 -6.81
CA LEU A 37 -5.30 4.90 -7.25
C LEU A 37 -5.07 3.71 -6.31
N LEU A 38 -5.10 3.93 -4.99
CA LEU A 38 -5.05 2.82 -4.02
C LEU A 38 -6.15 1.78 -4.27
N GLY A 39 -7.36 2.23 -4.61
CA GLY A 39 -8.47 1.35 -4.94
C GLY A 39 -8.23 0.53 -6.22
N GLU A 40 -7.56 1.11 -7.21
CA GLU A 40 -7.15 0.43 -8.44
C GLU A 40 -6.15 -0.69 -8.12
N GLU A 41 -5.06 -0.40 -7.39
CA GLU A 41 -4.05 -1.41 -7.01
C GLU A 41 -4.63 -2.55 -6.15
N VAL A 42 -5.59 -2.25 -5.26
CA VAL A 42 -6.30 -3.30 -4.51
C VAL A 42 -7.14 -4.18 -5.45
N GLY A 43 -7.74 -3.60 -6.49
CA GLY A 43 -8.44 -4.36 -7.52
C GLY A 43 -7.51 -5.26 -8.34
N GLU A 44 -6.31 -4.77 -8.66
CA GLU A 44 -5.27 -5.52 -9.36
C GLU A 44 -4.71 -6.65 -8.49
N LEU A 45 -4.47 -6.41 -7.20
CA LEU A 45 -4.17 -7.46 -6.22
C LEU A 45 -5.22 -8.57 -6.25
N PHE A 46 -6.51 -8.22 -6.30
CA PHE A 46 -7.57 -9.24 -6.36
C PHE A 46 -7.53 -10.04 -7.66
N LYS A 47 -7.21 -9.43 -8.80
CA LYS A 47 -7.02 -10.14 -10.07
C LYS A 47 -5.83 -11.10 -9.98
N ALA A 48 -4.71 -10.65 -9.42
CA ALA A 48 -3.50 -11.47 -9.24
C ALA A 48 -3.77 -12.68 -8.33
N VAL A 49 -4.47 -12.47 -7.20
CA VAL A 49 -4.87 -13.56 -6.28
C VAL A 49 -5.83 -14.54 -6.97
N ARG A 50 -6.80 -14.07 -7.76
CA ARG A 50 -7.71 -14.95 -8.52
C ARG A 50 -6.94 -15.86 -9.48
N LYS A 51 -5.96 -15.29 -10.20
CA LYS A 51 -5.11 -16.03 -11.13
C LYS A 51 -4.30 -17.12 -10.42
N ILE A 52 -3.65 -16.80 -9.29
CA ILE A 52 -2.86 -17.79 -8.52
C ILE A 52 -3.73 -18.93 -7.98
N ASN A 53 -4.99 -18.64 -7.64
CA ASN A 53 -5.93 -19.63 -7.12
C ASN A 53 -6.71 -20.37 -8.23
N ASN A 54 -6.31 -20.23 -9.51
CA ASN A 54 -6.94 -20.86 -10.67
C ASN A 54 -8.46 -20.60 -10.77
N LEU A 55 -8.90 -19.41 -10.32
CA LEU A 55 -10.28 -18.98 -10.48
C LEU A 55 -10.48 -18.45 -11.90
N ALA A 56 -11.73 -18.45 -12.38
CA ALA A 56 -12.06 -17.90 -13.69
C ALA A 56 -11.63 -16.43 -13.78
N VAL A 57 -10.89 -16.11 -14.82
CA VAL A 57 -10.44 -14.75 -15.14
C VAL A 57 -10.62 -14.53 -16.64
N ASP A 58 -10.75 -13.27 -17.06
CA ASP A 58 -10.76 -12.94 -18.48
C ASP A 58 -9.36 -13.14 -19.07
N GLU A 59 -9.27 -13.88 -20.18
CA GLU A 59 -8.01 -14.16 -20.88
C GLU A 59 -7.32 -12.90 -21.41
N ASN A 60 -8.08 -11.82 -21.61
CA ASN A 60 -7.56 -10.53 -22.07
C ASN A 60 -7.16 -9.58 -20.93
N SER A 61 -7.29 -10.01 -19.67
CA SER A 61 -6.84 -9.18 -18.54
C SER A 61 -5.32 -9.16 -18.46
N ASP A 62 -4.76 -7.98 -18.28
CA ASP A 62 -3.38 -7.85 -17.84
C ASP A 62 -3.28 -8.29 -16.37
N PHE A 63 -2.22 -9.04 -16.07
CA PHE A 63 -1.94 -9.52 -14.73
C PHE A 63 -0.49 -9.24 -14.36
N THR A 64 -0.35 -8.58 -13.24
CA THR A 64 0.88 -8.38 -12.47
C THR A 64 1.00 -9.47 -11.39
N SER A 65 2.14 -9.48 -10.71
CA SER A 65 2.37 -10.38 -9.57
C SER A 65 1.72 -9.86 -8.30
N VAL A 66 1.41 -10.75 -7.34
CA VAL A 66 0.89 -10.33 -6.03
C VAL A 66 1.92 -9.45 -5.30
N GLU A 67 3.20 -9.73 -5.50
CA GLU A 67 4.31 -8.98 -4.93
C GLU A 67 4.36 -7.53 -5.42
N GLU A 68 4.16 -7.30 -6.72
CA GLU A 68 4.09 -5.95 -7.31
C GLU A 68 2.90 -5.18 -6.75
N GLU A 69 1.72 -5.78 -6.75
CA GLU A 69 0.50 -5.13 -6.27
C GLU A 69 0.56 -4.76 -4.78
N LEU A 70 1.16 -5.63 -3.95
CA LEU A 70 1.38 -5.31 -2.54
C LEU A 70 2.37 -4.13 -2.37
N ALA A 71 3.36 -4.02 -3.25
CA ALA A 71 4.30 -2.90 -3.24
C ALA A 71 3.62 -1.60 -3.66
N ASP A 72 2.78 -1.62 -4.71
CA ASP A 72 2.04 -0.44 -5.17
C ASP A 72 1.01 0.02 -4.13
N ILE A 73 0.30 -0.91 -3.50
CA ILE A 73 -0.57 -0.61 -2.33
C ILE A 73 0.23 0.08 -1.22
N LEU A 74 1.43 -0.42 -0.88
CA LEU A 74 2.27 0.19 0.15
C LEU A 74 2.70 1.61 -0.25
N ILE A 75 3.06 1.84 -1.51
CA ILE A 75 3.44 3.15 -2.04
C ILE A 75 2.27 4.14 -1.90
N PHE A 76 1.06 3.76 -2.30
CA PHE A 76 -0.10 4.65 -2.16
C PHE A 76 -0.51 4.86 -0.70
N LEU A 77 -0.37 3.85 0.16
CA LEU A 77 -0.57 4.02 1.62
C LEU A 77 0.39 5.08 2.17
N CYS A 78 1.67 5.01 1.81
CA CYS A 78 2.68 5.99 2.22
C CYS A 78 2.36 7.38 1.67
N SER A 79 1.94 7.48 0.40
CA SER A 79 1.53 8.75 -0.21
C SER A 79 0.37 9.40 0.54
N ILE A 80 -0.69 8.64 0.84
CA ILE A 80 -1.85 9.13 1.60
C ILE A 80 -1.45 9.58 2.99
N ALA A 81 -0.65 8.78 3.70
CA ALA A 81 -0.17 9.14 5.03
C ALA A 81 0.66 10.43 5.02
N ASN A 82 1.56 10.58 4.04
CA ASN A 82 2.37 11.78 3.87
C ASN A 82 1.54 13.04 3.64
N ARG A 83 0.44 12.94 2.87
CA ARG A 83 -0.47 14.08 2.61
C ARG A 83 -1.21 14.55 3.87
N TYR A 84 -1.43 13.66 4.84
CA TYR A 84 -2.05 13.97 6.13
C TYR A 84 -1.05 14.16 7.27
N ASP A 85 0.25 14.17 6.99
CA ASP A 85 1.31 14.25 8.00
C ASP A 85 1.21 13.13 9.07
N ILE A 86 0.83 11.92 8.63
CA ILE A 86 0.68 10.75 9.49
C ILE A 86 1.98 9.94 9.48
N ASN A 87 2.52 9.67 10.66
CA ASN A 87 3.57 8.66 10.85
C ASN A 87 2.93 7.26 10.87
N LEU A 88 3.10 6.49 9.77
CA LEU A 88 2.49 5.17 9.64
C LEU A 88 3.06 4.17 10.64
N GLU A 89 4.34 4.27 10.99
CA GLU A 89 4.96 3.36 11.94
C GLU A 89 4.33 3.50 13.33
N GLU A 90 4.17 4.73 13.78
CA GLU A 90 3.51 5.06 15.04
C GLU A 90 2.03 4.65 15.00
N ALA A 91 1.30 5.00 13.94
CA ALA A 91 -0.10 4.63 13.78
C ALA A 91 -0.32 3.11 13.83
N PHE A 92 0.56 2.33 13.17
CA PHE A 92 0.52 0.88 13.22
C PHE A 92 0.80 0.34 14.63
N ARG A 93 1.83 0.85 15.31
CA ARG A 93 2.19 0.43 16.67
C ARG A 93 1.08 0.72 17.67
N GLU A 94 0.47 1.90 17.63
CA GLU A 94 -0.67 2.25 18.49
C GLU A 94 -1.88 1.37 18.20
N LYS A 95 -2.14 1.10 16.91
CA LYS A 95 -3.25 0.21 16.54
C LYS A 95 -3.06 -1.21 17.06
N GLU A 96 -1.83 -1.74 17.00
CA GLU A 96 -1.51 -3.07 17.48
C GLU A 96 -1.56 -3.19 19.01
N LYS A 97 -1.23 -2.13 19.77
CA LYS A 97 -1.46 -2.10 21.22
C LYS A 97 -2.93 -2.34 21.53
N ILE A 98 -3.84 -1.68 20.81
CA ILE A 98 -5.30 -1.87 20.95
C ILE A 98 -5.73 -3.28 20.53
N ASN A 99 -5.11 -3.83 19.47
CA ASN A 99 -5.47 -5.16 18.96
C ASN A 99 -5.04 -6.30 19.89
N ARG A 100 -3.97 -6.13 20.69
CA ARG A 100 -3.51 -7.15 21.66
C ARG A 100 -4.56 -7.48 22.71
N ASP A 101 -5.40 -6.53 23.07
CA ASP A 101 -6.46 -6.72 24.06
C ASP A 101 -7.75 -7.28 23.45
N ARG A 102 -7.78 -7.53 22.12
CA ARG A 102 -8.95 -8.09 21.44
C ARG A 102 -9.00 -9.61 21.59
N VAL A 103 -10.12 -10.09 22.10
CA VAL A 103 -10.45 -11.52 22.10
C VAL A 103 -11.20 -11.85 20.82
N TRP A 104 -10.55 -12.58 19.92
CA TRP A 104 -11.17 -13.07 18.70
C TRP A 104 -11.90 -14.38 18.99
N ARG A 105 -13.20 -14.43 18.67
CA ARG A 105 -13.96 -15.68 18.67
C ARG A 105 -14.08 -16.15 17.22
N PRO A 106 -13.74 -17.42 16.92
CA PRO A 106 -14.00 -17.96 15.60
C PRO A 106 -15.51 -17.90 15.32
N LEU A 107 -15.87 -17.60 14.07
CA LEU A 107 -17.24 -17.74 13.62
C LEU A 107 -17.61 -19.22 13.74
N LYS A 108 -18.74 -19.49 14.39
CA LYS A 108 -19.35 -20.83 14.45
C LYS A 108 -19.86 -21.24 13.08
#